data_AF-A0A9E5L4Z2-F1
#
_entry.id   AF-A0A9E5L4Z2-F1
#
_cell.length_a   1.000
_cell.length_b   1.000
_cell.length_c   1.000
_cell.angle_alpha   90.00
_cell.angle_beta   90.00
_cell.angle_gamma   90.00
#
_symmetry.space_group_name_H-M   'P 1'
#
loop_
_entity.id
_entity.type
_entity.pdbx_description
1 polymer ?
#
loop_
_entity_poly.entity_id
_entity_poly.type
_entity_poly.pdbx_seq_one_letter_code
_entity_poly.pdbx_strand_id
1 'polypeptide(L)' 'MIQEIVKHTGSELPEDKPRYLMGVGTPEDILHAIENGFDMFDCVLPTRLGRHGIAFSSK' A
#
# COMPACT_ATOMS: atom_id res chain seq x y z
N MET A 1 -5.68 1.48 -12.19
CA MET A 1 -6.63 0.62 -11.43
C MET A 1 -6.51 0.80 -9.92
N ILE A 2 -5.52 0.23 -9.20
CA ILE A 2 -5.45 0.36 -7.73
C ILE A 2 -5.32 1.82 -7.27
N GLN A 3 -4.43 2.59 -7.90
CA GLN A 3 -4.18 4.00 -7.58
C GLN A 3 -5.42 4.90 -7.73
N GLU A 4 -6.24 4.66 -8.76
CA GLU A 4 -7.48 5.41 -9.00
C GLU A 4 -8.53 5.12 -7.93
N ILE A 5 -8.70 3.84 -7.55
CA ILE A 5 -9.64 3.43 -6.51
C ILE A 5 -9.20 3.95 -5.15
N VAL A 6 -7.91 3.86 -4.83
CA VAL A 6 -7.34 4.41 -3.59
C VAL A 6 -7.59 5.91 -3.49
N LYS A 7 -7.38 6.65 -4.58
CA LYS A 7 -7.64 8.09 -4.62
C LYS A 7 -9.12 8.43 -4.42
N HIS A 8 -10.01 7.67 -5.05
CA HIS A 8 -11.44 7.92 -4.93
C HIS A 8 -11.99 7.54 -3.55
N THR A 9 -11.57 6.39 -3.01
CA THR A 9 -12.11 5.88 -1.74
C THR A 9 -11.51 6.55 -0.52
N GLY A 10 -10.24 7.01 -0.59
CA GLY A 10 -9.57 7.67 0.54
C GLY A 10 -10.32 8.90 1.08
N SER A 11 -10.99 9.67 0.21
CA SER A 11 -11.79 10.84 0.63
C SER A 11 -13.14 10.48 1.25
N GLU A 12 -13.66 9.28 0.98
CA GLU A 12 -14.99 8.83 1.45
C GLU A 12 -14.92 8.14 2.82
N LEU A 13 -13.71 7.75 3.26
CA LEU A 13 -13.52 7.07 4.54
C LEU A 13 -13.47 8.08 5.70
N PRO A 14 -13.94 7.72 6.91
CA PRO A 14 -13.84 8.60 8.07
C PRO A 14 -12.39 9.01 8.35
N GLU A 15 -12.17 10.29 8.68
CA GLU A 15 -10.84 10.83 9.01
C GLU A 15 -10.40 10.45 10.43
N ASP A 16 -11.34 10.14 11.32
CA ASP A 16 -11.11 9.84 12.73
C ASP A 16 -10.83 8.34 12.99
N LYS A 17 -10.69 7.53 11.92
CA LYS A 17 -10.47 6.09 12.02
C LYS A 17 -9.27 5.66 11.18
N PRO A 18 -8.45 4.72 11.67
CA PRO A 18 -7.35 4.16 10.88
C PRO A 18 -7.87 3.50 9.60
N ARG A 19 -7.21 3.76 8.48
CA ARG A 19 -7.55 3.23 7.16
C ARG A 19 -6.53 2.18 6.74
N TYR A 20 -7.00 0.95 6.58
CA TYR A 20 -6.16 -0.22 6.29
C TYR A 20 -6.30 -0.64 4.83
N LEU A 21 -5.20 -0.65 4.08
CA LEU A 21 -5.16 -1.10 2.69
C LEU A 21 -4.60 -2.52 2.60
N MET A 22 -5.51 -3.48 2.35
CA MET A 22 -5.17 -4.90 2.38
C MET A 22 -4.47 -5.38 1.11
N GLY A 23 -3.40 -6.16 1.27
CA GLY A 23 -2.74 -6.89 0.17
C GLY A 23 -1.92 -6.04 -0.79
N VAL A 24 -1.65 -4.77 -0.46
CA VAL A 24 -0.84 -3.84 -1.26
C VAL A 24 0.54 -3.69 -0.64
N GLY A 25 1.60 -3.79 -1.46
CA GLY A 25 2.95 -3.78 -0.92
C GLY A 25 4.10 -3.43 -1.86
N THR A 26 3.83 -2.92 -3.06
CA THR A 26 4.91 -2.29 -3.83
C THR A 26 5.25 -0.93 -3.19
N PRO A 27 6.53 -0.50 -3.19
CA PRO A 27 6.89 0.80 -2.61
C PRO A 27 6.12 1.98 -3.21
N GLU A 28 5.87 1.96 -4.53
CA GLU A 28 5.12 3.02 -5.23
C GLU A 28 3.65 3.07 -4.80
N ASP A 29 2.97 1.92 -4.73
CA ASP A 29 1.56 1.89 -4.32
C ASP A 29 1.39 2.28 -2.84
N ILE A 30 2.34 1.92 -1.98
CA ILE A 30 2.32 2.35 -0.57
C ILE A 30 2.42 3.88 -0.48
N LEU A 31 3.35 4.50 -1.20
CA LEU A 31 3.51 5.96 -1.20
C LEU A 31 2.24 6.67 -1.71
N HIS A 32 1.69 6.19 -2.83
CA HIS A 32 0.43 6.72 -3.37
C HIS A 32 -0.73 6.57 -2.38
N ALA A 33 -0.82 5.45 -1.66
CA ALA A 33 -1.88 5.23 -0.68
C ALA A 33 -1.73 6.11 0.57
N ILE A 34 -0.50 6.35 1.03
CA ILE A 34 -0.23 7.31 2.11
C ILE A 34 -0.69 8.72 1.70
N GLU A 35 -0.40 9.15 0.47
CA GLU A 35 -0.85 10.46 -0.04
C GLU A 35 -2.38 10.60 -0.10
N ASN A 36 -3.11 9.48 -0.15
CA ASN A 36 -4.58 9.43 -0.16
C ASN A 36 -5.16 9.01 1.21
N GLY A 37 -4.34 9.05 2.26
CA GLY A 37 -4.78 8.92 3.65
C GLY A 37 -4.97 7.49 4.13
N PHE A 38 -4.23 6.51 3.64
CA PHE A 38 -4.17 5.16 4.24
C PHE A 38 -3.00 5.05 5.23
N ASP A 39 -3.25 4.36 6.36
CA ASP A 39 -2.33 4.34 7.51
C ASP A 39 -1.63 2.99 7.71
N MET A 40 -2.27 1.90 7.29
CA MET A 40 -1.79 0.54 7.52
C MET A 40 -1.81 -0.29 6.24
N PHE A 41 -0.86 -1.22 6.12
CA PHE A 41 -0.64 -2.04 4.94
C PHE A 41 -0.20 -3.45 5.32
N ASP A 42 -0.62 -4.44 4.55
CA ASP A 42 -0.08 -5.79 4.60
C ASP A 42 0.22 -6.30 3.18
N CYS A 43 1.29 -7.08 3.05
CA CYS A 43 1.58 -7.73 1.78
C CYS A 43 2.52 -8.92 1.95
N VAL A 44 2.24 -9.99 1.20
CA VAL A 44 3.16 -11.13 1.08
C VAL A 44 4.38 -10.83 0.21
N LEU A 45 4.37 -9.74 -0.56
CA LEU A 45 5.37 -9.43 -1.57
C LEU A 45 6.81 -9.48 -1.04
N PRO A 46 7.16 -8.86 0.12
CA PRO A 46 8.53 -8.92 0.64
C PRO A 46 8.99 -10.34 0.95
N THR A 47 8.15 -11.14 1.62
CA THR A 47 8.52 -12.52 1.99
C THR A 47 8.56 -13.45 0.77
N ARG A 48 7.66 -13.24 -0.21
CA ARG A 48 7.65 -14.02 -1.46
C ARG A 48 8.89 -13.74 -2.30
N LEU A 49 9.24 -12.47 -2.49
CA LEU A 49 10.45 -12.10 -3.22
C LEU A 49 11.72 -12.66 -2.54
N GLY A 50 11.79 -12.57 -1.20
CA GLY A 50 12.88 -13.17 -0.44
C GLY A 50 13.04 -14.67 -0.70
N ARG A 51 11.94 -15.44 -0.74
CA ARG A 51 11.97 -16.88 -1.07
C ARG A 51 12.41 -17.17 -2.50
N HIS A 52 12.24 -16.22 -3.43
CA HIS A 52 12.70 -16.32 -4.81
C HIS A 52 14.06 -15.67 -5.06
N GLY A 53 14.78 -15.27 -4.01
CA GLY A 53 16.12 -14.68 -4.13
C GLY A 53 16.13 -13.25 -4.67
N ILE A 54 15.01 -12.52 -4.56
CA ILE A 54 14.88 -11.13 -5.00
C ILE A 54 14.82 -10.22 -3.77
N ALA A 55 15.62 -9.16 -3.76
CA ALA A 55 15.67 -8.19 -2.68
C ALA A 55 15.20 -6.81 -3.14
N PHE A 56 14.47 -6.10 -2.28
CA PHE A 56 14.21 -4.68 -2.47
C PHE A 56 15.49 -3.88 -2.21
N SER A 57 15.72 -2.85 -3.02
CA SER A 57 16.83 -1.90 -2.91
C SER A 57 16.30 -0.49 -3.09
N SER A 58 16.88 0.48 -2.38
CA SER A 58 16.61 1.91 -2.53
C SER A 58 17.59 2.63 -3.47
N LYS A 59 18.64 1.92 -3.91
CA LYS A 59 19.52 2.32 -5.01
C LYS A 59 18.93 1.90 -6.33
#